data_AF-A0A7W6H1J2-F1
#
_entry.id   AF-A0A7W6H1J2-F1
#
_cell.length_a   1.000
_cell.length_b   1.000
_cell.length_c   1.000
_cell.angle_alpha   90.00
_cell.angle_beta   90.00
_cell.angle_gamma   90.00
#
_symmetry.space_group_name_H-M   'P 1'
#
loop_
_entity.id
_entity.type
_entity.pdbx_description
1 polymer ?
#
loop_
_entity_poly.entity_id
_entity_poly.type
_entity_poly.pdbx_seq_one_letter_code
_entity_poly.pdbx_strand_id
1 'polypeptide(L)'
;MFRQYLSTTPLLDFSNPAIQALVKENGWATLSTDLRIGAVYDFVRNEILFGFNARDTLTASQVLEEGYGHCNTKTTLLMALLRAVDVPCRFHGFTIAHRVQRGIIPDVVYPVVSKNLLHGWAEVFFEGQWIELEGFVLDYEILNALQDAFPDTERLCAYGVGTDRL
;
A
#
# COMPACT_ATOMS: atom_id res chain seq x y z
N MET A 1 20.93 -14.76 5.02
CA MET A 1 20.97 -13.67 4.03
C MET A 1 19.67 -12.83 3.99
N PHE A 2 18.83 -12.83 5.05
CA PHE A 2 17.56 -12.08 5.09
C PHE A 2 17.59 -10.81 5.94
N ARG A 3 18.71 -10.52 6.64
CA ARG A 3 18.81 -9.43 7.61
C ARG A 3 18.37 -8.08 7.02
N GLN A 4 18.70 -7.79 5.76
CA GLN A 4 18.31 -6.55 5.08
C GLN A 4 16.79 -6.39 4.88
N TYR A 5 16.06 -7.50 4.73
CA TYR A 5 14.61 -7.52 4.48
C TYR A 5 13.78 -7.50 5.77
N LEU A 6 14.45 -7.53 6.92
CA LEU A 6 13.88 -7.44 8.26
C LEU A 6 14.45 -6.24 9.05
N SER A 7 15.39 -5.48 8.47
CA SER A 7 15.96 -4.30 9.11
C SER A 7 15.03 -3.10 9.01
N THR A 8 15.07 -2.24 10.04
CA THR A 8 14.48 -0.90 9.97
C THR A 8 15.17 -0.05 8.90
N THR A 9 14.42 0.88 8.32
CA THR A 9 14.93 1.94 7.44
C THR A 9 14.29 3.27 7.85
N PRO A 10 14.76 4.42 7.35
CA PRO A 10 14.13 5.71 7.69
C PRO A 10 12.62 5.78 7.40
N LEU A 11 12.15 5.08 6.36
CA LEU A 11 10.71 5.01 6.03
C LEU A 11 10.01 3.85 6.71
N LEU A 12 10.70 2.71 6.87
CA LEU A 12 10.17 1.50 7.50
C LEU A 12 10.52 1.49 8.98
N ASP A 13 10.06 2.51 9.71
CA ASP A 13 10.38 2.77 11.11
C ASP A 13 9.57 1.88 12.07
N PHE A 14 9.48 0.58 11.78
CA PHE A 14 8.57 -0.33 12.48
C PHE A 14 8.89 -0.54 13.97
N SER A 15 10.06 -0.10 14.44
CA SER A 15 10.38 -0.05 15.88
C SER A 15 9.68 1.10 16.62
N ASN A 16 8.98 1.98 15.90
CA ASN A 16 8.17 3.06 16.47
C ASN A 16 7.10 2.49 17.42
N PRO A 17 6.90 3.08 18.61
CA PRO A 17 5.91 2.60 19.58
C PRO A 17 4.49 2.47 19.04
N ALA A 18 4.05 3.37 18.14
CA ALA A 18 2.71 3.31 17.56
C ALA A 18 2.52 2.05 16.68
N ILE A 19 3.53 1.73 15.87
CA ILE A 19 3.54 0.52 15.03
C ILE A 19 3.54 -0.74 15.91
N GLN A 20 4.41 -0.77 16.92
CA GLN A 20 4.51 -1.91 17.84
C GLN A 20 3.23 -2.11 18.68
N ALA A 21 2.58 -1.01 19.09
CA ALA A 21 1.31 -1.04 19.79
C ALA A 21 0.22 -1.66 18.90
N LEU A 22 0.09 -1.18 17.65
CA LEU A 22 -0.88 -1.72 16.69
C LEU A 22 -0.69 -3.23 16.46
N VAL A 23 0.56 -3.67 16.23
CA VAL A 23 0.89 -5.09 16.02
C VAL A 23 0.53 -5.93 17.23
N LYS A 24 0.79 -5.41 18.44
CA LYS A 24 0.49 -6.09 19.71
C LYS A 24 -1.01 -6.19 19.96
N GLU A 25 -1.74 -5.09 19.76
CA GLU A 25 -3.20 -5.01 19.97
C GLU A 25 -3.95 -5.98 19.06
N ASN A 26 -3.51 -6.12 17.82
CA ASN A 26 -4.09 -7.06 16.87
C ASN A 26 -3.57 -8.50 17.00
N GLY A 27 -2.55 -8.73 17.84
CA GLY A 27 -1.98 -10.06 18.07
C GLY A 27 -1.32 -10.71 16.85
N TRP A 28 -1.01 -9.97 15.79
CA TRP A 28 -0.55 -10.52 14.51
C TRP A 28 0.71 -11.38 14.63
N ALA A 29 1.63 -11.02 15.53
CA ALA A 29 2.86 -11.77 15.75
C ALA A 29 2.63 -13.21 16.26
N THR A 30 1.44 -13.50 16.81
CA THR A 30 1.05 -14.83 17.32
C THR A 30 0.42 -15.74 16.27
N LEU A 31 0.02 -15.19 15.12
CA LEU A 31 -0.60 -15.93 14.03
C LEU A 31 0.44 -16.74 13.25
N SER A 32 0.02 -17.75 12.50
CA SER A 32 0.90 -18.38 11.50
C SER A 32 1.31 -17.37 10.41
N THR A 33 2.40 -17.64 9.68
CA THR A 33 2.98 -16.70 8.72
C THR A 33 2.00 -16.26 7.63
N ASP A 34 1.21 -17.20 7.11
CA ASP A 34 0.13 -16.94 6.15
C ASP A 34 -0.93 -15.99 6.73
N LEU A 35 -1.40 -16.27 7.95
CA LEU A 35 -2.44 -15.49 8.60
C LEU A 35 -1.97 -14.08 8.99
N ARG A 36 -0.72 -13.89 9.45
CA ARG A 36 -0.20 -12.55 9.74
C ARG A 36 0.01 -11.72 8.47
N ILE A 37 0.40 -12.35 7.35
CA ILE A 37 0.49 -11.65 6.06
C ILE A 37 -0.89 -11.15 5.63
N GLY A 38 -1.90 -12.02 5.66
CA GLY A 38 -3.27 -11.66 5.33
C GLY A 38 -3.84 -10.58 6.24
N ALA A 39 -3.67 -10.72 7.55
CA ALA A 39 -4.20 -9.75 8.51
C ALA A 39 -3.57 -8.35 8.36
N VAL A 40 -2.25 -8.27 8.12
CA VAL A 40 -1.56 -7.00 7.85
C VAL A 40 -2.02 -6.40 6.52
N TYR A 41 -2.19 -7.24 5.48
CA TYR A 41 -2.71 -6.81 4.18
C TYR A 41 -4.11 -6.20 4.31
N ASP A 42 -5.02 -6.90 4.99
CA ASP A 42 -6.40 -6.46 5.17
C ASP A 42 -6.49 -5.16 5.97
N PHE A 43 -5.66 -5.01 7.01
CA PHE A 43 -5.57 -3.77 7.77
C PHE A 43 -5.15 -2.60 6.87
N VAL A 44 -4.05 -2.72 6.14
CA VAL A 44 -3.59 -1.62 5.27
C VAL A 44 -4.58 -1.35 4.14
N ARG A 45 -5.24 -2.38 3.62
CA ARG A 45 -6.23 -2.21 2.57
C ARG A 45 -7.45 -1.43 3.06
N ASN A 46 -7.98 -1.79 4.21
CA ASN A 46 -9.33 -1.39 4.62
C ASN A 46 -9.37 -0.34 5.74
N GLU A 47 -8.37 -0.32 6.63
CA GLU A 47 -8.32 0.62 7.76
C GLU A 47 -7.50 1.88 7.46
N ILE A 48 -6.67 1.84 6.41
CA ILE A 48 -5.92 2.98 5.91
C ILE A 48 -6.59 3.44 4.62
N LEU A 49 -7.35 4.53 4.69
CA LEU A 49 -8.17 4.98 3.56
C LEU A 49 -7.31 5.33 2.34
N PHE A 50 -7.86 5.18 1.14
CA PHE A 50 -7.20 5.69 -0.04
C PHE A 50 -7.22 7.23 -0.07
N GLY A 51 -6.05 7.84 -0.23
CA GLY A 51 -5.91 9.29 -0.31
C GLY A 51 -4.51 9.73 -0.71
N PHE A 52 -4.32 11.03 -0.97
CA PHE A 52 -3.04 11.57 -1.41
C PHE A 52 -2.36 12.31 -0.28
N ASN A 53 -1.32 11.70 0.31
CA ASN A 53 -0.47 12.38 1.28
C ASN A 53 0.31 13.52 0.62
N ALA A 54 0.80 14.46 1.43
CA ALA A 54 1.58 15.58 0.92
C ALA A 54 2.93 15.18 0.30
N ARG A 55 3.49 14.02 0.71
CA ARG A 55 4.81 13.52 0.28
C ARG A 55 4.84 11.99 0.31
N ASP A 56 5.56 11.39 -0.62
CA ASP A 56 5.81 9.94 -0.65
C ASP A 56 6.81 9.47 0.43
N THR A 57 7.56 10.40 1.01
CA THR A 57 8.64 10.13 1.97
C THR A 57 8.17 10.14 3.42
N LEU A 58 6.87 9.96 3.67
CA LEU A 58 6.36 9.79 5.03
C LEU A 58 6.87 8.47 5.62
N THR A 59 7.19 8.46 6.91
CA THR A 59 7.51 7.23 7.63
C THR A 59 6.25 6.39 7.82
N ALA A 60 6.39 5.09 8.03
CA ALA A 60 5.26 4.21 8.29
C ALA A 60 4.42 4.70 9.48
N SER A 61 5.06 5.18 10.55
CA SER A 61 4.33 5.75 11.68
C SER A 61 3.52 7.00 11.31
N GLN A 62 4.02 7.85 10.40
CA GLN A 62 3.29 9.04 9.94
C GLN A 62 2.10 8.65 9.07
N VAL A 63 2.25 7.66 8.19
CA VAL A 63 1.14 7.15 7.39
C VAL A 63 0.06 6.54 8.28
N LEU A 64 0.46 5.80 9.33
CA LEU A 64 -0.48 5.27 10.32
C LEU A 64 -1.21 6.39 11.08
N GLU A 65 -0.50 7.44 11.47
CA GLU A 65 -1.08 8.61 12.16
C GLU A 65 -2.08 9.37 11.28
N GLU A 66 -1.76 9.55 9.99
CA GLU A 66 -2.64 10.22 9.03
C GLU A 66 -3.88 9.37 8.70
N GLY A 67 -3.79 8.04 8.77
CA GLY A 67 -4.92 7.13 8.55
C GLY A 67 -5.35 6.97 7.09
N TYR A 68 -4.58 7.52 6.15
CA TYR A 68 -4.81 7.36 4.71
C TYR A 68 -3.51 7.38 3.92
N GLY A 69 -3.57 6.86 2.70
CA GLY A 69 -2.47 7.03 1.75
C GLY A 69 -2.73 6.47 0.35
N HIS A 70 -1.72 6.58 -0.50
CA HIS A 70 -1.73 6.07 -1.88
C HIS A 70 -0.72 4.93 -1.99
N CYS A 71 -0.49 4.43 -3.22
CA CYS A 71 0.37 3.28 -3.48
C CYS A 71 1.72 3.32 -2.72
N ASN A 72 2.46 4.43 -2.75
CA ASN A 72 3.80 4.48 -2.16
C ASN A 72 3.77 4.52 -0.62
N THR A 73 2.90 5.36 -0.04
CA THR A 73 2.80 5.51 1.42
C THR A 73 2.12 4.29 2.07
N LYS A 74 1.08 3.72 1.44
CA LYS A 74 0.48 2.45 1.87
C LYS A 74 1.48 1.29 1.73
N THR A 75 2.30 1.24 0.69
CA THR A 75 3.40 0.25 0.59
C THR A 75 4.39 0.39 1.75
N THR A 76 4.77 1.63 2.09
CA THR A 76 5.67 1.91 3.22
C THR A 76 5.10 1.38 4.54
N LEU A 77 3.84 1.67 4.84
CA LEU A 77 3.19 1.16 6.04
C LEU A 77 3.06 -0.36 6.02
N LEU A 78 2.59 -0.95 4.92
CA LEU A 78 2.48 -2.40 4.72
C LEU A 78 3.81 -3.12 5.01
N MET A 79 4.90 -2.67 4.39
CA MET A 79 6.21 -3.26 4.58
C MET A 79 6.72 -3.13 6.02
N ALA A 80 6.45 -2.01 6.69
CA ALA A 80 6.82 -1.82 8.09
C ALA A 80 6.07 -2.79 9.01
N LEU A 81 4.75 -2.95 8.81
CA LEU A 81 3.94 -3.89 9.58
C LEU A 81 4.37 -5.34 9.34
N LEU A 82 4.63 -5.73 8.09
CA LEU A 82 5.15 -7.06 7.74
C LEU A 82 6.47 -7.35 8.46
N ARG A 83 7.41 -6.40 8.45
CA ARG A 83 8.70 -6.54 9.16
C ARG A 83 8.52 -6.60 10.68
N ALA A 84 7.57 -5.84 11.23
CA ALA A 84 7.24 -5.89 12.66
C ALA A 84 6.74 -7.28 13.11
N VAL A 85 6.14 -8.05 12.20
CA VAL A 85 5.69 -9.43 12.44
C VAL A 85 6.63 -10.47 11.84
N ASP A 86 7.91 -10.11 11.64
CA ASP A 86 8.99 -11.00 11.16
C ASP A 86 8.74 -11.62 9.78
N VAL A 87 8.04 -10.90 8.89
CA VAL A 87 7.88 -11.28 7.48
C VAL A 87 8.87 -10.50 6.62
N PRO A 88 9.85 -11.17 5.98
CA PRO A 88 10.77 -10.50 5.08
C PRO A 88 10.03 -9.95 3.86
N CYS A 89 10.25 -8.67 3.56
CA CYS A 89 9.63 -8.02 2.41
C CYS A 89 10.60 -7.08 1.67
N ARG A 90 10.35 -6.88 0.38
CA ARG A 90 11.13 -5.97 -0.47
C ARG A 90 10.24 -5.09 -1.34
N PHE A 91 10.72 -3.88 -1.60
CA PHE A 91 10.04 -2.87 -2.39
C PHE A 91 10.44 -3.00 -3.86
N HIS A 92 9.47 -2.84 -4.75
CA HIS A 92 9.69 -2.63 -6.17
C HIS A 92 9.07 -1.31 -6.57
N GLY A 93 9.80 -0.55 -7.38
CA GLY A 93 9.34 0.74 -7.89
C GLY A 93 9.41 0.75 -9.41
N PHE A 94 8.33 1.19 -10.04
CA PHE A 94 8.30 1.47 -11.48
C PHE A 94 7.50 2.74 -11.74
N THR A 95 7.55 3.20 -12.97
CA THR A 95 6.89 4.45 -13.37
C THR A 95 5.61 4.13 -14.14
N ILE A 96 4.47 4.67 -13.70
CA ILE A 96 3.19 4.59 -14.41
C ILE A 96 2.82 5.92 -15.05
N ALA A 97 2.04 5.88 -16.13
CA ALA A 97 1.51 7.09 -16.75
C ALA A 97 0.54 7.80 -15.80
N HIS A 98 0.58 9.14 -15.72
CA HIS A 98 -0.31 9.91 -14.83
C HIS A 98 -1.80 9.76 -15.14
N ARG A 99 -2.17 9.09 -16.24
CA ARG A 99 -3.56 8.86 -16.66
C ARG A 99 -4.41 8.26 -15.54
N VAL A 100 -3.78 7.50 -14.64
CA VAL A 100 -4.41 6.95 -13.42
C VAL A 100 -5.02 8.04 -12.52
N GLN A 101 -4.51 9.28 -12.56
CA GLN A 101 -5.02 10.41 -11.79
C GLN A 101 -6.21 11.14 -12.44
N ARG A 102 -6.64 10.75 -13.66
CA ARG A 102 -7.86 11.32 -14.26
C ARG A 102 -9.05 11.13 -13.31
N GLY A 103 -9.83 12.19 -13.09
CA GLY A 103 -10.95 12.18 -12.14
C GLY A 103 -10.56 12.48 -10.69
N ILE A 104 -9.25 12.54 -10.36
CA ILE A 104 -8.74 13.02 -9.07
C ILE A 104 -8.21 14.44 -9.19
N ILE A 105 -7.39 14.70 -10.21
CA ILE A 105 -6.84 16.03 -10.45
C ILE A 105 -7.75 16.85 -11.38
N PRO A 106 -7.94 18.16 -11.14
CA PRO A 106 -8.71 19.00 -12.06
C PRO A 106 -8.10 19.03 -13.47
N ASP A 107 -8.94 18.98 -14.50
CA ASP A 107 -8.48 18.96 -15.90
C ASP A 107 -7.59 20.15 -16.27
N VAL A 108 -7.81 21.30 -15.64
CA VAL A 108 -7.01 22.53 -15.86
C VAL A 108 -5.55 22.34 -15.45
N VAL A 109 -5.26 21.53 -14.43
CA VAL A 109 -3.88 21.28 -13.96
C VAL A 109 -3.25 20.06 -14.61
N TYR A 110 -4.04 19.21 -15.28
CA TYR A 110 -3.57 17.98 -15.92
C TYR A 110 -2.36 18.17 -16.87
N PRO A 111 -2.26 19.23 -17.69
CA PRO A 111 -1.11 19.44 -18.58
C PRO A 111 0.22 19.73 -17.88
N VAL A 112 0.18 20.19 -16.62
CA VAL A 112 1.37 20.58 -15.85
C VAL A 112 1.80 19.53 -14.82
N VAL A 113 1.03 18.45 -14.65
CA VAL A 113 1.43 17.32 -13.81
C VAL A 113 2.47 16.47 -14.55
N SER A 114 3.42 15.90 -13.80
CA SER A 114 4.42 14.96 -14.33
C SER A 114 3.75 13.90 -15.20
N LYS A 115 4.33 13.57 -16.36
CA LYS A 115 3.81 12.52 -17.26
C LYS A 115 3.83 11.12 -16.65
N ASN A 116 4.63 10.98 -15.60
CA ASN A 116 5.13 9.75 -15.03
C ASN A 116 5.06 9.85 -13.50
N LEU A 117 4.40 8.87 -12.87
CA LEU A 117 4.27 8.75 -11.42
C LEU A 117 5.06 7.54 -10.95
N LEU A 118 5.76 7.67 -9.84
CA LEU A 118 6.36 6.51 -9.17
C LEU A 118 5.25 5.68 -8.55
N HIS A 119 5.24 4.38 -8.85
CA HIS A 119 4.37 3.40 -8.25
C HIS A 119 5.22 2.33 -7.57
N GLY A 120 4.92 2.08 -6.30
CA GLY A 120 5.53 1.03 -5.51
C GLY A 120 4.59 -0.14 -5.27
N TRP A 121 5.12 -1.35 -5.35
CA TRP A 121 4.52 -2.55 -4.77
C TRP A 121 5.51 -3.26 -3.84
N ALA A 122 5.00 -4.20 -3.03
CA ALA A 122 5.81 -5.03 -2.17
C ALA A 122 5.79 -6.50 -2.60
N GLU A 123 6.87 -7.21 -2.35
CA GLU A 123 6.86 -8.67 -2.31
C GLU A 123 7.17 -9.15 -0.90
N VAL A 124 6.59 -10.29 -0.52
CA VAL A 124 6.86 -11.00 0.73
C VAL A 124 7.54 -12.32 0.46
N PHE A 125 8.44 -12.73 1.35
CA PHE A 125 9.05 -14.06 1.29
C PHE A 125 8.18 -15.04 2.07
N PHE A 126 7.54 -15.97 1.37
CA PHE A 126 6.64 -16.98 1.94
C PHE A 126 6.90 -18.34 1.28
N GLU A 127 6.99 -19.39 2.09
CA GLU A 127 7.23 -20.78 1.64
C GLU A 127 8.39 -20.97 0.64
N GLY A 128 9.47 -20.20 0.81
CA GLY A 128 10.66 -20.31 -0.03
C GLY A 128 10.61 -19.48 -1.32
N GLN A 129 9.55 -18.71 -1.54
CA GLN A 129 9.33 -17.92 -2.75
C GLN A 129 9.06 -16.45 -2.41
N TRP A 130 9.35 -15.57 -3.37
CA TRP A 130 8.89 -14.19 -3.32
C TRP A 130 7.52 -14.12 -3.98
N ILE A 131 6.54 -13.58 -3.25
CA ILE A 131 5.15 -13.45 -3.69
C ILE A 131 4.81 -11.97 -3.76
N GLU A 132 4.25 -11.55 -4.89
CA GLU A 132 3.78 -10.18 -5.10
C GLU A 132 2.58 -9.88 -4.20
N LEU A 133 2.62 -8.74 -3.52
CA LEU A 133 1.55 -8.22 -2.70
C LEU A 133 1.06 -6.91 -3.35
N GLU A 134 -0.05 -7.00 -4.09
CA GLU A 134 -0.70 -5.88 -4.78
C GLU A 134 -2.19 -5.75 -4.39
N GLY A 135 -2.87 -4.71 -4.85
CA GLY A 135 -4.32 -4.52 -4.66
C GLY A 135 -4.74 -3.95 -3.30
N PHE A 136 -3.80 -3.73 -2.37
CA PHE A 136 -4.07 -3.12 -1.05
C PHE A 136 -4.28 -1.60 -1.12
N VAL A 137 -4.13 -0.97 -2.30
CA VAL A 137 -4.22 0.49 -2.44
C VAL A 137 -5.65 0.97 -2.23
N LEU A 138 -6.62 0.26 -2.81
CA LEU A 138 -8.04 0.60 -2.74
C LEU A 138 -8.73 -0.16 -1.63
N ASP A 139 -9.33 0.58 -0.71
CA ASP A 139 -10.30 0.05 0.24
C ASP A 139 -11.57 -0.45 -0.49
N TYR A 140 -12.35 -1.26 0.21
CA TYR A 140 -13.58 -1.84 -0.34
C TYR A 140 -14.62 -0.78 -0.71
N GLU A 141 -14.69 0.33 0.02
CA GLU A 141 -15.69 1.37 -0.24
C GLU A 141 -15.47 2.00 -1.62
N ILE A 142 -14.23 2.39 -1.94
CA ILE A 142 -13.90 2.94 -3.26
C ILE A 142 -14.01 1.86 -4.35
N LEU A 143 -13.55 0.64 -4.09
CA LEU A 143 -13.64 -0.43 -5.08
C LEU A 143 -15.11 -0.70 -5.47
N ASN A 144 -15.99 -0.84 -4.48
CA ASN A 144 -17.42 -1.07 -4.71
C ASN A 144 -18.06 0.13 -5.44
N ALA A 145 -17.73 1.36 -5.03
CA ALA A 145 -18.25 2.56 -5.68
C ALA A 145 -17.83 2.64 -7.16
N LEU A 146 -16.61 2.20 -7.50
CA LEU A 146 -16.14 2.15 -8.88
C LEU A 146 -16.80 1.01 -9.67
N GLN A 147 -16.96 -0.17 -9.08
CA GLN A 147 -17.69 -1.28 -9.71
C GLN A 147 -19.15 -0.90 -9.99
N ASP A 148 -19.82 -0.23 -9.06
CA ASP A 148 -21.20 0.25 -9.22
C ASP A 148 -21.31 1.37 -10.27
N ALA A 149 -20.31 2.26 -10.35
CA ALA A 149 -20.28 3.35 -11.33
C ALA A 149 -19.93 2.87 -12.75
N PHE A 150 -19.21 1.76 -12.87
CA PHE A 150 -18.69 1.23 -14.14
C PHE A 150 -19.00 -0.27 -14.32
N PRO A 151 -20.27 -0.70 -14.28
CA PRO A 151 -20.65 -2.12 -14.22
C PRO A 151 -20.27 -2.93 -15.47
N ASP A 152 -20.16 -2.26 -16.63
CA ASP A 152 -19.79 -2.88 -17.91
C ASP A 152 -18.31 -2.68 -18.29
N THR A 153 -17.48 -2.21 -17.36
CA THR A 153 -16.06 -1.88 -17.62
C THR A 153 -15.13 -2.91 -17.00
N GLU A 154 -14.53 -3.77 -17.81
CA GLU A 154 -13.49 -4.70 -17.32
C GLU A 154 -12.18 -3.99 -16.99
N ARG A 155 -11.84 -2.91 -17.72
CA ARG A 155 -10.56 -2.21 -17.58
C ARG A 155 -10.74 -0.75 -17.22
N LEU A 156 -10.18 -0.34 -16.09
CA LEU A 156 -10.24 1.04 -15.62
C LEU A 156 -8.83 1.58 -15.41
N CYS A 157 -8.57 2.77 -15.95
CA CYS A 157 -7.33 3.52 -15.70
C CYS A 157 -7.63 5.00 -15.39
N ALA A 158 -8.29 5.21 -14.25
CA ALA A 158 -8.76 6.49 -13.75
C ALA A 158 -9.07 6.37 -12.23
N TYR A 159 -9.35 7.49 -11.56
CA TYR A 159 -9.73 7.53 -10.14
C TYR A 159 -8.72 6.87 -9.19
N GLY A 160 -7.44 6.84 -9.57
CA GLY A 160 -6.38 6.23 -8.76
C GLY A 160 -6.23 4.73 -9.01
N VAL A 161 -7.02 4.18 -9.92
CA VAL A 161 -7.09 2.74 -10.23
C VAL A 161 -6.53 2.48 -11.61
N GLY A 162 -5.65 1.49 -11.71
CA GLY A 162 -5.21 0.90 -12.97
C GLY A 162 -5.39 -0.61 -12.90
N THR A 163 -6.49 -1.14 -13.42
CA THR A 163 -6.79 -2.57 -13.40
C THR A 163 -7.29 -3.05 -14.76
N ASP A 164 -6.92 -4.27 -15.12
CA ASP A 164 -7.46 -5.00 -16.28
C ASP A 164 -8.69 -5.86 -15.91
N ARG A 165 -9.06 -5.84 -14.61
CA ARG A 165 -10.25 -6.49 -14.03
C ARG A 165 -10.78 -5.61 -12.89
N LEU A 166 -11.68 -4.69 -13.21
CA LEU A 166 -12.46 -3.95 -12.21
C LEU A 166 -13.56 -4.85 -11.65
#